data_AF-A0A7Z0B4F1-F1
#
_entry.id   AF-A0A7Z0B4F1-F1
#
_cell.length_a   1.000
_cell.length_b   1.000
_cell.length_c   1.000
_cell.angle_alpha   90.00
_cell.angle_beta   90.00
_cell.angle_gamma   90.00
#
_symmetry.space_group_name_H-M   'P 1'
#
loop_
_entity.id
_entity.type
_entity.pdbx_description
1 polymer ?
#
loop_
_entity_poly.entity_id
_entity_poly.type
_entity_poly.pdbx_seq_one_letter_code
_entity_poly.pdbx_strand_id
1 'polypeptide(L)'
;MKSIDLSQSVNAAFSASLWPGLSEKIGLPAELLMKVVEHAGPALTASLMASAVTPSGVTGLFSAVMSPDSNARIGEQLAQLCSTMSGIKDLEVAGESLIARGTGRRIAVASDPIANQTGIPPQAAHVMTALVGAVLFGVLKHHVLLEQGTSSELPALLGAQLPAVSTVLTHDDVVQRAVPSPLHETATPAAGTRSSRRFVWLLFAALSAVLLGLFTYGYFHAKPLGVERITSLHASSEGSVRPATPAIASAALAVPAQPPIGASSPQVPSAASAATPAGATTPASTPTAASAAQSASDPVSNMPIRNGQLAFRVNQAGLPTLTAILSSDAERSVLAEALTRKFGAGRFAAELKVDLSSRQAGWMSHIDELLRLMAVPHAEVAIDGTHIELSGAAAKLALGWQQRLQTVFGQSWVIGQFKPDQAVDQATVSFLSAMAKMLDAGGGCASADVVKVLNLQVVDFAESSGHIPSSARENLAETAQLLKACSDGGHPVPLNIEAFSDNAGDEQANLALSQKRADSVRDFMIETGVKADLLTARGFGGASPIASNATASGRFANRRIAFVLAQPQ
;
A
#
# COMPACT_ATOMS: atom_id res chain seq x y z
N MET A 1 35.03 15.37 5.17
CA MET A 1 34.30 15.98 6.30
C MET A 1 35.25 16.24 7.47
N LYS A 2 35.07 17.35 8.21
CA LYS A 2 35.70 17.61 9.51
C LYS A 2 35.16 16.68 10.60
N SER A 3 35.94 16.50 11.67
CA SER A 3 35.47 15.84 12.89
C SER A 3 34.40 16.68 13.59
N ILE A 4 33.53 16.00 14.32
CA ILE A 4 32.44 16.51 15.16
C ILE A 4 32.39 15.63 16.42
N ASP A 5 32.03 16.18 17.57
CA ASP A 5 31.66 15.37 18.75
C ASP A 5 30.13 15.26 18.76
N LEU A 6 29.61 14.07 18.45
CA LEU A 6 28.16 13.84 18.37
C LEU A 6 27.51 13.85 19.76
N SER A 7 28.19 13.39 20.80
CA SER A 7 27.67 13.39 22.17
C SER A 7 27.54 14.82 22.70
N GLN A 8 28.57 15.66 22.50
CA GLN A 8 28.53 17.08 22.84
C GLN A 8 27.46 17.82 22.02
N SER A 9 27.34 17.51 20.72
CA SER A 9 26.36 18.17 19.84
C SER A 9 24.92 17.81 20.18
N VAL A 10 24.65 16.55 20.55
CA VAL A 10 23.35 16.12 21.08
C VAL A 10 23.05 16.84 22.39
N ASN A 11 23.96 16.81 23.36
CA ASN A 11 23.75 17.45 24.67
C ASN A 11 23.54 18.97 24.54
N ALA A 12 24.23 19.63 23.60
CA ALA A 12 24.08 21.06 23.34
C ALA A 12 22.71 21.44 22.76
N ALA A 13 22.03 20.53 22.04
CA ALA A 13 20.68 20.77 21.54
C ALA A 13 19.62 20.72 22.66
N PHE A 14 19.82 19.89 23.69
CA PHE A 14 18.97 19.85 24.88
C PHE A 14 19.31 21.00 25.86
N SER A 15 19.05 22.23 25.42
CA SER A 15 19.39 23.46 26.15
C SER A 15 18.66 23.59 27.49
N ALA A 16 19.23 24.37 28.42
CA ALA A 16 18.74 24.47 29.80
C ALA A 16 17.27 24.93 29.93
N SER A 17 16.75 25.69 28.97
CA SER A 17 15.35 26.16 28.93
C SER A 17 14.34 25.10 28.48
N LEU A 18 14.79 23.98 27.91
CA LEU A 18 13.94 22.87 27.46
C LEU A 18 13.36 22.07 28.64
N TRP A 19 14.18 21.84 29.68
CA TRP A 19 13.89 20.85 30.72
C TRP A 19 12.62 21.10 31.54
N PRO A 20 12.24 22.33 31.93
CA PRO A 20 10.99 22.54 32.68
C PRO A 20 9.76 22.10 31.88
N GLY A 21 9.67 22.50 30.61
CA GLY A 21 8.56 22.12 29.73
C GLY A 21 8.57 20.63 29.37
N LEU A 22 9.75 20.02 29.24
CA LEU A 22 9.87 18.59 28.99
C LEU A 22 9.49 17.75 30.23
N SER A 23 9.87 18.22 31.42
CA SER A 23 9.56 17.61 32.73
C SER A 23 8.07 17.64 33.04
N GLU A 24 7.41 18.79 32.85
CA GLU A 24 5.95 18.95 32.97
C GLU A 24 5.20 17.99 32.04
N LYS A 25 5.64 17.87 30.77
CA LYS A 25 4.94 17.07 29.75
C LYS A 25 5.17 15.56 29.91
N ILE A 26 6.38 15.12 30.22
CA ILE A 26 6.69 13.68 30.38
C ILE A 26 6.29 13.18 31.79
N GLY A 27 6.04 14.08 32.75
CA GLY A 27 5.65 13.72 34.12
C GLY A 27 6.80 13.15 34.95
N LEU A 28 8.05 13.51 34.63
CA LEU A 28 9.26 13.07 35.32
C LEU A 28 10.17 14.26 35.67
N PRO A 29 10.90 14.22 36.80
CA PRO A 29 11.91 15.23 37.14
C PRO A 29 12.94 15.44 36.03
N ALA A 30 13.32 16.70 35.81
CA ALA A 30 14.29 17.12 34.79
C ALA A 30 15.63 16.37 34.92
N GLU A 31 16.06 16.07 36.14
CA GLU A 31 17.29 15.36 36.46
C GLU A 31 17.31 13.93 35.90
N LEU A 32 16.16 13.26 35.90
CA LEU A 32 16.04 11.91 35.33
C LEU A 32 16.01 11.96 33.80
N LEU A 33 15.38 12.99 33.21
CA LEU A 33 15.36 13.20 31.77
C LEU A 33 16.75 13.56 31.22
N MET A 34 17.50 14.42 31.93
CA MET A 34 18.91 14.71 31.62
C MET A 34 19.75 13.42 31.64
N LYS A 35 19.62 12.61 32.69
CA LYS A 35 20.34 11.33 32.81
C LYS A 35 20.06 10.38 31.64
N VAL A 36 18.82 10.34 31.10
CA VAL A 36 18.54 9.54 29.89
C VAL A 36 19.32 10.04 28.68
N VAL A 37 19.37 11.36 28.44
CA VAL A 37 20.08 11.93 27.29
C VAL A 37 21.58 11.61 27.36
N GLU A 38 22.19 11.71 28.54
CA GLU A 38 23.59 11.36 28.79
C GLU A 38 23.95 9.92 28.40
N HIS A 39 23.05 8.95 28.62
CA HIS A 39 23.30 7.53 28.30
C HIS A 39 22.86 7.18 26.85
N ALA A 40 21.78 7.81 26.36
CA ALA A 40 21.21 7.54 25.04
C ALA A 40 22.11 8.03 23.89
N GLY A 41 22.73 9.21 24.02
CA GLY A 41 23.61 9.76 22.98
C GLY A 41 24.76 8.81 22.60
N PRO A 42 25.58 8.36 23.58
CA PRO A 42 26.65 7.38 23.36
C PRO A 42 26.13 6.02 22.89
N ALA A 43 25.05 5.48 23.47
CA ALA A 43 24.51 4.17 23.12
C ALA A 43 23.96 4.11 21.68
N LEU A 44 23.28 5.17 21.23
CA LEU A 44 22.83 5.29 19.84
C LEU A 44 24.03 5.53 18.91
N THR A 45 24.98 6.40 19.26
CA THR A 45 26.19 6.62 18.45
C THR A 45 26.96 5.31 18.21
N ALA A 46 27.14 4.49 19.25
CA ALA A 46 27.75 3.16 19.14
C ALA A 46 26.96 2.20 18.22
N SER A 47 25.62 2.29 18.25
CA SER A 47 24.74 1.50 17.37
C SER A 47 24.87 1.93 15.90
N LEU A 48 25.08 3.22 15.62
CA LEU A 48 25.40 3.71 14.28
C LEU A 48 26.81 3.30 13.84
N MET A 49 27.81 3.38 14.74
CA MET A 49 29.17 2.88 14.48
C MET A 49 29.18 1.40 14.09
N ALA A 50 28.47 0.56 14.84
CA ALA A 50 28.32 -0.87 14.56
C ALA A 50 27.68 -1.12 13.18
N SER A 51 26.71 -0.29 12.79
CA SER A 51 26.01 -0.40 11.50
C SER A 51 26.91 0.02 10.34
N ALA A 52 27.72 1.06 10.55
CA ALA A 52 28.68 1.59 9.58
C ALA A 52 29.87 0.65 9.26
N VAL A 53 29.99 -0.50 9.96
CA VAL A 53 30.94 -1.58 9.61
C VAL A 53 30.56 -2.29 8.30
N THR A 54 29.29 -2.25 7.89
CA THR A 54 28.79 -3.00 6.72
C THR A 54 28.36 -2.08 5.57
N PRO A 55 28.61 -2.41 4.28
CA PRO A 55 28.18 -1.57 3.16
C PRO A 55 26.66 -1.32 3.12
N SER A 56 25.86 -2.32 3.49
CA SER A 56 24.41 -2.21 3.62
C SER A 56 24.01 -1.29 4.77
N GLY A 57 24.64 -1.41 5.95
CA GLY A 57 24.40 -0.53 7.09
C GLY A 57 24.83 0.92 6.84
N VAL A 58 25.96 1.16 6.16
CA VAL A 58 26.36 2.50 5.68
C VAL A 58 25.31 3.10 4.74
N THR A 59 24.76 2.30 3.83
CA THR A 59 23.72 2.73 2.90
C THR A 59 22.41 3.07 3.62
N GLY A 60 21.96 2.21 4.55
CA GLY A 60 20.78 2.46 5.39
C GLY A 60 20.94 3.68 6.29
N LEU A 61 22.11 3.83 6.92
CA LEU A 61 22.49 5.00 7.72
C LEU A 61 22.45 6.29 6.91
N PHE A 62 23.11 6.36 5.76
CA PHE A 62 23.09 7.55 4.91
C PHE A 62 21.67 7.87 4.42
N SER A 63 20.89 6.84 4.05
CA SER A 63 19.48 7.00 3.66
C SER A 63 18.59 7.48 4.80
N ALA A 64 18.86 7.09 6.05
CA ALA A 64 18.15 7.57 7.22
C ALA A 64 18.55 9.02 7.56
N VAL A 65 19.85 9.34 7.57
CA VAL A 65 20.37 10.70 7.74
C VAL A 65 19.81 11.66 6.69
N MET A 66 19.67 11.23 5.43
CA MET A 66 19.12 12.06 4.34
C MET A 66 17.59 12.01 4.19
N SER A 67 16.87 11.17 4.96
CA SER A 67 15.41 11.05 4.90
C SER A 67 14.69 12.38 5.22
N PRO A 68 13.43 12.58 4.79
CA PRO A 68 12.64 13.76 5.15
C PRO A 68 12.53 13.95 6.68
N ASP A 69 12.34 12.84 7.40
CA ASP A 69 12.10 12.79 8.85
C ASP A 69 13.31 13.28 9.68
N SER A 70 14.52 13.22 9.11
CA SER A 70 15.71 13.78 9.73
C SER A 70 15.75 15.31 9.56
N ASN A 71 15.61 16.04 10.67
CA ASN A 71 15.55 17.50 10.66
C ASN A 71 16.94 18.16 10.79
N ALA A 72 17.47 18.71 9.69
CA ALA A 72 18.76 19.42 9.65
C ALA A 72 18.80 20.75 10.43
N ARG A 73 17.68 21.19 11.02
CA ARG A 73 17.60 22.39 11.89
C ARG A 73 17.17 22.03 13.32
N ILE A 74 17.23 20.76 13.71
CA ILE A 74 16.73 20.27 15.01
C ILE A 74 17.30 21.04 16.21
N GLY A 75 18.60 21.38 16.21
CA GLY A 75 19.21 22.14 17.31
C GLY A 75 18.65 23.55 17.52
N GLU A 76 18.12 24.18 16.46
CA GLU A 76 17.44 25.48 16.55
C GLU A 76 15.95 25.33 16.91
N GLN A 77 15.34 24.19 16.57
CA GLN A 77 13.89 23.98 16.62
C GLN A 77 13.40 23.10 17.77
N LEU A 78 14.28 22.36 18.46
CA LEU A 78 13.90 21.37 19.48
C LEU A 78 13.02 21.98 20.59
N ALA A 79 13.36 23.17 21.08
CA ALA A 79 12.57 23.88 22.09
C ALA A 79 11.18 24.32 21.61
N GLN A 80 11.03 24.63 20.31
CA GLN A 80 9.73 24.93 19.72
C GLN A 80 8.89 23.67 19.54
N LEU A 81 9.48 22.58 19.05
CA LEU A 81 8.80 21.30 18.83
C LEU A 81 8.31 20.71 20.17
N CYS A 82 9.19 20.62 21.17
CA CYS A 82 8.88 20.12 22.50
C CYS A 82 7.95 21.04 23.34
N SER A 83 7.55 22.22 22.83
CA SER A 83 6.57 23.07 23.51
C SER A 83 5.15 22.48 23.51
N THR A 84 4.84 21.58 22.55
CA THR A 84 3.53 20.93 22.38
C THR A 84 3.60 19.42 22.52
N MET A 85 2.47 18.79 22.86
CA MET A 85 2.38 17.32 22.88
C MET A 85 2.55 16.70 21.48
N SER A 86 1.96 17.32 20.44
CA SER A 86 2.15 16.90 19.05
C SER A 86 3.63 16.88 18.71
N GLY A 87 4.35 18.00 18.88
CA GLY A 87 5.76 18.08 18.50
C GLY A 87 6.70 17.15 19.28
N ILE A 88 6.35 16.73 20.51
CA ILE A 88 7.04 15.63 21.20
C ILE A 88 6.74 14.29 20.51
N LYS A 89 5.48 14.03 20.16
CA LYS A 89 5.07 12.78 19.49
C LYS A 89 5.62 12.66 18.07
N ASP A 90 5.65 13.76 17.34
CA ASP A 90 6.24 13.88 16.01
C ASP A 90 7.75 13.56 16.06
N LEU A 91 8.46 14.06 17.08
CA LEU A 91 9.87 13.76 17.33
C LEU A 91 10.11 12.32 17.80
N GLU A 92 9.19 11.74 18.59
CA GLU A 92 9.24 10.34 18.99
C GLU A 92 9.13 9.41 17.77
N VAL A 93 8.12 9.62 16.92
CA VAL A 93 7.89 8.81 15.71
C VAL A 93 9.02 8.98 14.69
N ALA A 94 9.48 10.21 14.45
CA ALA A 94 10.65 10.46 13.61
C ALA A 94 11.90 9.77 14.18
N GLY A 95 12.13 9.90 15.49
CA GLY A 95 13.25 9.31 16.22
C GLY A 95 13.31 7.79 16.13
N GLU A 96 12.21 7.09 16.43
CA GLU A 96 12.13 5.63 16.28
C GLU A 96 12.39 5.21 14.82
N SER A 97 11.75 5.89 13.85
CA SER A 97 11.90 5.60 12.43
C SER A 97 13.34 5.80 11.93
N LEU A 98 14.03 6.83 12.41
CA LEU A 98 15.44 7.10 12.10
C LEU A 98 16.38 6.06 12.72
N ILE A 99 16.22 5.76 14.01
CA ILE A 99 16.98 4.70 14.70
C ILE A 99 16.77 3.36 13.99
N ALA A 100 15.53 2.99 13.67
CA ALA A 100 15.21 1.72 13.03
C ALA A 100 15.88 1.56 11.65
N ARG A 101 15.85 2.60 10.81
CA ARG A 101 16.46 2.56 9.46
C ARG A 101 17.98 2.68 9.49
N GLY A 102 18.54 3.50 10.38
CA GLY A 102 19.99 3.73 10.45
C GLY A 102 20.77 2.71 11.29
N THR A 103 20.12 1.96 12.18
CA THR A 103 20.74 0.86 12.95
C THR A 103 20.29 -0.54 12.51
N GLY A 104 19.20 -0.66 11.75
CA GLY A 104 18.54 -1.94 11.45
C GLY A 104 17.91 -2.62 12.67
N ARG A 105 17.81 -1.96 13.82
CA ARG A 105 17.36 -2.52 15.11
C ARG A 105 16.23 -1.67 15.70
N ARG A 106 15.32 -2.30 16.45
CA ARG A 106 14.25 -1.58 17.18
C ARG A 106 14.86 -0.74 18.29
N ILE A 107 14.31 0.45 18.50
CA ILE A 107 14.71 1.39 19.57
C ILE A 107 14.74 0.74 20.98
N ALA A 108 13.83 -0.21 21.25
CA ALA A 108 13.78 -1.04 22.47
C ALA A 108 15.16 -1.60 22.89
N VAL A 109 16.01 -1.96 21.92
CA VAL A 109 17.37 -2.48 22.17
C VAL A 109 18.25 -1.46 22.92
N ALA A 110 18.02 -0.16 22.72
CA ALA A 110 18.70 0.92 23.43
C ALA A 110 17.88 1.45 24.62
N SER A 111 16.56 1.65 24.47
CA SER A 111 15.74 2.24 25.53
C SER A 111 15.58 1.34 26.76
N ASP A 112 15.43 0.04 26.58
CA ASP A 112 15.07 -0.86 27.68
C ASP A 112 16.25 -1.01 28.67
N PRO A 113 17.52 -1.16 28.24
CA PRO A 113 18.66 -1.08 29.15
C PRO A 113 18.78 0.27 29.85
N ILE A 114 18.57 1.39 29.14
CA ILE A 114 18.66 2.74 29.71
C ILE A 114 17.57 2.96 30.78
N ALA A 115 16.35 2.45 30.58
CA ALA A 115 15.29 2.50 31.59
C ALA A 115 15.72 1.81 32.90
N ASN A 116 16.34 0.62 32.79
CA ASN A 116 16.82 -0.15 33.94
C ASN A 116 17.94 0.55 34.72
N GLN A 117 18.78 1.36 34.07
CA GLN A 117 19.92 2.07 34.70
C GLN A 117 19.58 3.48 35.21
N THR A 118 18.64 4.16 34.54
CA THR A 118 18.14 5.47 34.96
C THR A 118 17.05 5.36 36.03
N GLY A 119 16.36 4.21 36.10
CA GLY A 119 15.32 3.92 37.09
C GLY A 119 13.93 4.45 36.70
N ILE A 120 13.73 4.84 35.44
CA ILE A 120 12.49 5.45 34.96
C ILE A 120 11.56 4.44 34.27
N PRO A 121 10.25 4.75 34.10
CA PRO A 121 9.34 3.91 33.33
C PRO A 121 9.85 3.65 31.90
N PRO A 122 9.79 2.39 31.39
CA PRO A 122 10.29 2.05 30.05
C PRO A 122 9.69 2.89 28.92
N GLN A 123 8.42 3.30 29.03
CA GLN A 123 7.77 4.19 28.07
C GLN A 123 8.43 5.57 28.01
N ALA A 124 8.79 6.16 29.15
CA ALA A 124 9.48 7.45 29.17
C ALA A 124 10.94 7.33 28.68
N ALA A 125 11.62 6.21 28.98
CA ALA A 125 12.94 5.93 28.41
C ALA A 125 12.88 5.76 26.89
N HIS A 126 11.83 5.12 26.36
CA HIS A 126 11.59 4.98 24.92
C HIS A 126 11.39 6.34 24.25
N VAL A 127 10.47 7.18 24.76
CA VAL A 127 10.22 8.55 24.26
C VAL A 127 11.50 9.37 24.25
N MET A 128 12.24 9.40 25.37
CA MET A 128 13.48 10.18 25.46
C MET A 128 14.58 9.64 24.56
N THR A 129 14.73 8.31 24.43
CA THR A 129 15.68 7.70 23.47
C THR A 129 15.32 8.07 22.03
N ALA A 130 14.03 8.18 21.71
CA ALA A 130 13.56 8.56 20.38
C ALA A 130 13.87 10.04 20.07
N LEU A 131 13.56 10.95 21.01
CA LEU A 131 13.93 12.37 20.91
C LEU A 131 15.44 12.55 20.71
N VAL A 132 16.27 11.80 21.46
CA VAL A 132 17.74 11.80 21.28
C VAL A 132 18.15 11.26 19.90
N GLY A 133 17.45 10.24 19.39
CA GLY A 133 17.60 9.77 18.01
C GLY A 133 17.32 10.85 16.97
N ALA A 134 16.18 11.53 17.06
CA ALA A 134 15.81 12.61 16.15
C ALA A 134 16.85 13.76 16.16
N VAL A 135 17.37 14.11 17.34
CA VAL A 135 18.47 15.07 17.51
C VAL A 135 19.76 14.57 16.85
N LEU A 136 20.20 13.34 17.16
CA LEU A 136 21.45 12.76 16.65
C LEU A 136 21.47 12.67 15.11
N PHE A 137 20.37 12.21 14.50
CA PHE A 137 20.25 12.13 13.04
C PHE A 137 20.14 13.52 12.39
N GLY A 138 19.46 14.48 13.02
CA GLY A 138 19.39 15.85 12.55
C GLY A 138 20.72 16.59 12.61
N VAL A 139 21.50 16.39 13.68
CA VAL A 139 22.89 16.87 13.81
C VAL A 139 23.78 16.25 12.73
N LEU A 140 23.69 14.93 12.51
CA LEU A 140 24.41 14.26 11.41
C LEU A 140 24.02 14.85 10.05
N LYS A 141 22.73 15.06 9.78
CA LYS A 141 22.25 15.64 8.52
C LYS A 141 22.76 17.07 8.32
N HIS A 142 22.73 17.90 9.36
CA HIS A 142 23.25 19.26 9.34
C HIS A 142 24.75 19.27 8.96
N HIS A 143 25.56 18.46 9.64
CA HIS A 143 27.00 18.38 9.40
C HIS A 143 27.35 17.81 8.02
N VAL A 144 26.63 16.77 7.56
CA VAL A 144 26.81 16.21 6.20
C VAL A 144 26.42 17.23 5.12
N LEU A 145 25.35 18.01 5.31
CA LEU A 145 24.94 19.05 4.36
C LEU A 145 25.94 20.23 4.31
N LEU A 146 26.47 20.66 5.46
CA LEU A 146 27.50 21.73 5.50
C LEU A 146 28.82 21.31 4.85
N GLU A 147 29.27 20.09 5.12
CA GLU A 147 30.57 19.57 4.64
C GLU A 147 30.46 18.91 3.24
N GLN A 148 29.28 18.91 2.61
CA GLN A 148 28.97 18.21 1.35
C GLN A 148 29.33 16.71 1.38
N GLY A 149 29.16 16.10 2.55
CA GLY A 149 29.68 14.77 2.88
C GLY A 149 29.00 13.62 2.13
N THR A 150 29.77 12.59 1.84
CA THR A 150 29.35 11.40 1.11
C THR A 150 29.10 10.20 2.04
N SER A 151 28.34 9.20 1.57
CA SER A 151 28.11 7.95 2.33
C SER A 151 29.41 7.23 2.69
N SER A 152 30.45 7.35 1.85
CA SER A 152 31.81 6.83 2.08
C SER A 152 32.54 7.47 3.27
N GLU A 153 32.15 8.66 3.73
CA GLU A 153 32.83 9.36 4.83
C GLU A 153 32.19 9.09 6.20
N LEU A 154 30.94 8.64 6.25
CA LEU A 154 30.22 8.31 7.49
C LEU A 154 30.97 7.31 8.40
N PRO A 155 31.57 6.21 7.90
CA PRO A 155 32.33 5.29 8.74
C PRO A 155 33.55 5.94 9.41
N ALA A 156 34.22 6.86 8.73
CA ALA A 156 35.36 7.58 9.29
C ALA A 156 34.93 8.60 10.35
N LEU A 157 33.85 9.34 10.10
CA LEU A 157 33.25 10.28 11.06
C LEU A 157 32.76 9.56 12.33
N LEU A 158 32.08 8.43 12.17
CA LEU A 158 31.61 7.62 13.29
C LEU A 158 32.76 6.92 14.01
N GLY A 159 33.77 6.44 13.29
CA GLY A 159 35.02 5.92 13.87
C GLY A 159 35.75 6.95 14.75
N ALA A 160 35.70 8.24 14.37
CA ALA A 160 36.28 9.32 15.17
C ALA A 160 35.56 9.55 16.53
N GLN A 161 34.34 9.03 16.71
CA GLN A 161 33.63 9.07 18.00
C GLN A 161 34.16 8.06 19.01
N LEU A 162 34.96 7.07 18.58
CA LEU A 162 35.38 5.95 19.41
C LEU A 162 36.01 6.37 20.75
N PRO A 163 36.84 7.42 20.88
CA PRO A 163 37.34 7.87 22.19
C PRO A 163 36.20 8.30 23.13
N ALA A 164 35.25 9.11 22.66
CA ALA A 164 34.12 9.62 23.45
C ALA A 164 33.10 8.53 23.81
N VAL A 165 32.97 7.49 22.98
CA VAL A 165 32.12 6.33 23.27
C VAL A 165 32.86 5.30 24.15
N SER A 166 34.19 5.21 24.07
CA SER A 166 35.00 4.22 24.82
C SER A 166 34.99 4.44 26.35
N THR A 167 34.89 5.68 26.80
CA THR A 167 34.77 6.05 28.22
C THR A 167 33.44 5.59 28.83
N VAL A 168 32.39 5.53 28.01
CA VAL A 168 31.06 5.02 28.40
C VAL A 168 31.02 3.50 28.28
N LEU A 169 31.55 2.91 27.20
CA LEU A 169 31.66 1.45 26.97
C LEU A 169 32.34 0.68 28.12
N THR A 170 33.25 1.29 28.85
CA THR A 170 33.94 0.68 30.00
C THR A 170 33.14 0.71 31.31
N HIS A 171 32.05 1.48 31.35
CA HIS A 171 31.17 1.61 32.53
C HIS A 171 29.74 1.11 32.27
N ASP A 172 29.26 1.12 31.01
CA ASP A 172 27.89 0.78 30.64
C ASP A 172 27.74 -0.53 29.83
N ASP A 173 27.02 -1.46 30.45
CA ASP A 173 26.60 -2.74 29.88
C ASP A 173 25.70 -2.60 28.64
N VAL A 174 25.02 -1.46 28.48
CA VAL A 174 24.17 -1.15 27.31
C VAL A 174 24.98 -1.18 26.02
N VAL A 175 26.11 -0.47 26.04
CA VAL A 175 26.88 -0.20 24.83
C VAL A 175 27.62 -1.46 24.38
N GLN A 176 28.02 -2.32 25.32
CA GLN A 176 28.57 -3.66 25.03
C GLN A 176 27.54 -4.64 24.45
N ARG A 177 26.24 -4.46 24.70
CA ARG A 177 25.16 -5.26 24.07
C ARG A 177 24.67 -4.66 22.72
N ALA A 178 24.94 -3.37 22.49
CA ALA A 178 24.68 -2.69 21.25
C ALA A 178 25.77 -2.96 20.19
N VAL A 179 27.04 -2.92 20.59
CA VAL A 179 28.21 -3.13 19.74
C VAL A 179 28.51 -4.63 19.53
N PRO A 180 28.71 -5.11 18.29
CA PRO A 180 29.17 -6.48 18.05
C PRO A 180 30.65 -6.64 18.43
N SER A 181 30.98 -7.74 19.13
CA SER A 181 32.35 -8.05 19.52
C SER A 181 33.25 -8.30 18.30
N PRO A 182 34.36 -7.56 18.12
CA PRO A 182 35.34 -7.85 17.07
C PRO A 182 36.29 -8.98 17.48
N LEU A 183 36.86 -9.66 16.47
CA LEU A 183 37.95 -10.65 16.57
C LEU A 183 37.67 -11.93 17.37
N HIS A 184 37.05 -12.91 16.70
CA HIS A 184 37.58 -14.28 16.73
C HIS A 184 37.40 -14.96 15.36
N GLU A 185 38.36 -14.71 14.46
CA GLU A 185 38.68 -15.67 13.42
C GLU A 185 39.55 -16.80 14.04
N THR A 186 39.51 -18.01 13.49
CA THR A 186 40.20 -19.22 13.98
C THR A 186 39.75 -19.81 15.34
N ALA A 187 38.50 -20.27 15.43
CA ALA A 187 38.10 -21.32 16.38
C ALA A 187 37.02 -22.25 15.80
N THR A 188 37.17 -23.56 16.01
CA THR A 188 36.15 -24.57 15.68
C THR A 188 34.98 -24.54 16.67
N PRO A 189 33.77 -24.97 16.27
CA PRO A 189 32.57 -24.81 17.10
C PRO A 189 32.59 -25.74 18.34
N ALA A 190 32.74 -25.14 19.53
CA ALA A 190 32.61 -25.84 20.81
C ALA A 190 31.13 -25.96 21.22
N ALA A 191 30.71 -27.16 21.63
CA ALA A 191 29.31 -27.52 21.78
C ALA A 191 28.58 -26.81 22.94
N GLY A 192 27.41 -26.22 22.64
CA GLY A 192 26.37 -25.97 23.64
C GLY A 192 25.75 -27.28 24.13
N THR A 193 25.43 -27.39 25.42
CA THR A 193 24.86 -28.61 26.01
C THR A 193 23.36 -28.49 26.30
N ARG A 194 22.54 -29.24 25.56
CA ARG A 194 21.57 -30.22 26.10
C ARG A 194 20.73 -30.91 25.01
N SER A 195 20.25 -32.11 25.36
CA SER A 195 19.41 -33.03 24.58
C SER A 195 20.08 -33.72 23.37
N SER A 196 19.86 -35.04 23.26
CA SER A 196 20.60 -35.92 22.35
C SER A 196 19.93 -36.02 20.97
N ARG A 197 20.37 -35.21 20.01
CA ARG A 197 19.97 -35.32 18.59
C ARG A 197 20.72 -36.44 17.83
N ARG A 198 21.45 -37.33 18.51
CA ARG A 198 22.24 -38.41 17.88
C ARG A 198 21.38 -39.40 17.07
N PHE A 199 20.18 -39.71 17.56
CA PHE A 199 19.23 -40.61 16.86
C PHE A 199 18.82 -40.06 15.48
N VAL A 200 18.55 -38.75 15.39
CA VAL A 200 18.15 -38.09 14.14
C VAL A 200 19.26 -38.16 13.09
N TRP A 201 20.51 -37.93 13.47
CA TRP A 201 21.65 -38.03 12.56
C TRP A 201 21.93 -39.46 12.09
N LEU A 202 21.76 -40.47 12.95
CA LEU A 202 21.83 -41.88 12.54
C LEU A 202 20.72 -42.23 11.54
N LEU A 203 19.51 -41.68 11.72
CA LEU A 203 18.37 -41.91 10.83
C LEU A 203 18.60 -41.27 9.44
N PHE A 204 19.15 -40.06 9.39
CA PHE A 204 19.58 -39.44 8.12
C PHE A 204 20.75 -40.20 7.46
N ALA A 205 21.72 -40.70 8.22
CA ALA A 205 22.83 -41.49 7.67
C ALA A 205 22.34 -42.82 7.07
N ALA A 206 21.41 -43.51 7.75
CA ALA A 206 20.78 -44.72 7.23
C ALA A 206 19.95 -44.45 5.96
N LEU A 207 19.15 -43.37 5.94
CA LEU A 207 18.37 -42.97 4.77
C LEU A 207 19.29 -42.66 3.57
N SER A 208 20.39 -41.94 3.78
CA SER A 208 21.39 -41.64 2.75
C SER A 208 22.06 -42.91 2.20
N ALA A 209 22.38 -43.89 3.06
CA ALA A 209 22.93 -45.17 2.63
C ALA A 209 21.93 -45.99 1.79
N VAL A 210 20.65 -46.00 2.17
CA VAL A 210 19.58 -46.67 1.40
C VAL A 210 19.37 -45.99 0.05
N LEU A 211 19.34 -44.65 0.00
CA LEU A 211 19.21 -43.90 -1.26
C LEU A 211 20.41 -44.09 -2.18
N LEU A 212 21.64 -44.11 -1.65
CA LEU A 212 22.85 -44.41 -2.43
C LEU A 212 22.88 -45.87 -2.92
N GLY A 213 22.37 -46.81 -2.11
CA GLY A 213 22.19 -48.21 -2.52
C GLY A 213 21.16 -48.36 -3.65
N LEU A 214 20.01 -47.69 -3.56
CA LEU A 214 19.00 -47.67 -4.63
C LEU A 214 19.51 -46.98 -5.90
N PHE A 215 20.27 -45.89 -5.78
CA PHE A 215 20.87 -45.20 -6.91
C PHE A 215 21.93 -46.04 -7.61
N THR A 216 22.85 -46.67 -6.86
CA THR A 216 23.88 -47.55 -7.45
C THR A 216 23.28 -48.84 -8.02
N TYR A 217 22.29 -49.45 -7.35
CA TYR A 217 21.52 -50.58 -7.90
C TYR A 217 20.82 -50.20 -9.20
N GLY A 218 20.16 -49.03 -9.26
CA GLY A 218 19.57 -48.48 -10.47
C GLY A 218 20.60 -48.25 -11.57
N TYR A 219 21.76 -47.68 -11.24
CA TYR A 219 22.83 -47.40 -12.21
C TYR A 219 23.45 -48.68 -12.81
N PHE A 220 23.65 -49.73 -12.02
CA PHE A 220 24.24 -50.99 -12.49
C PHE A 220 23.24 -52.02 -13.05
N HIS A 221 21.93 -51.86 -12.81
CA HIS A 221 20.89 -52.77 -13.31
C HIS A 221 19.86 -52.13 -14.25
N ALA A 222 19.98 -50.84 -14.59
CA ALA A 222 19.20 -50.23 -15.67
C ALA A 222 19.54 -50.87 -17.03
N LYS A 223 18.71 -51.81 -17.48
CA LYS A 223 18.70 -52.24 -18.88
C LYS A 223 18.39 -51.01 -19.76
N PRO A 224 19.15 -50.76 -20.84
CA PRO A 224 18.95 -49.58 -21.65
C PRO A 224 17.61 -49.62 -22.38
N LEU A 225 16.71 -48.69 -22.05
CA LEU A 225 15.56 -48.37 -22.89
C LEU A 225 16.08 -47.58 -24.11
N GLY A 226 16.33 -48.30 -25.21
CA GLY A 226 16.86 -47.73 -26.43
C GLY A 226 15.94 -46.67 -27.04
N VAL A 227 16.47 -45.46 -27.24
CA VAL A 227 15.78 -44.38 -27.95
C VAL A 227 16.40 -44.21 -29.33
N GLU A 228 15.96 -45.02 -30.29
CA GLU A 228 16.13 -44.72 -31.71
C GLU A 228 14.78 -44.77 -32.43
N ARG A 229 14.45 -43.67 -33.13
CA ARG A 229 13.26 -43.54 -33.96
C ARG A 229 13.68 -43.58 -35.43
N ILE A 230 14.02 -44.76 -35.93
CA ILE A 230 14.31 -44.94 -37.36
C ILE A 230 12.99 -44.94 -38.14
N THR A 231 12.72 -43.84 -38.84
CA THR A 231 11.61 -43.73 -39.80
C THR A 231 12.09 -44.06 -41.21
N SER A 232 11.75 -45.24 -41.75
CA SER A 232 11.46 -45.51 -43.18
C SER A 232 11.34 -47.02 -43.45
N LEU A 233 10.87 -47.39 -44.65
CA LEU A 233 10.79 -48.76 -45.22
C LEU A 233 9.83 -49.69 -44.43
N HIS A 234 8.54 -49.83 -44.75
CA HIS A 234 7.84 -50.07 -46.03
C HIS A 234 7.91 -51.55 -46.51
N ALA A 235 6.73 -52.19 -46.55
CA ALA A 235 6.35 -53.47 -47.18
C ALA A 235 6.71 -54.84 -46.52
N SER A 236 5.66 -55.68 -46.43
CA SER A 236 5.60 -57.15 -46.69
C SER A 236 5.41 -58.15 -45.52
N SER A 237 4.56 -59.16 -45.79
CA SER A 237 4.22 -60.40 -45.04
C SER A 237 3.73 -60.21 -43.58
N GLU A 238 2.47 -60.52 -43.20
CA GLU A 238 1.70 -61.79 -43.24
C GLU A 238 1.98 -62.77 -42.07
N GLY A 239 0.91 -63.39 -41.55
CA GLY A 239 0.87 -64.13 -40.27
C GLY A 239 -0.02 -63.37 -39.25
N SER A 240 -1.32 -63.65 -39.09
CA SER A 240 -1.95 -64.89 -38.56
C SER A 240 -1.48 -65.17 -37.12
N VAL A 241 -2.33 -65.26 -36.08
CA VAL A 241 -3.69 -65.82 -35.97
C VAL A 241 -4.61 -65.02 -35.01
N ARG A 242 -5.94 -65.10 -35.22
CA ARG A 242 -7.07 -64.60 -34.38
C ARG A 242 -7.87 -65.82 -33.84
N PRO A 243 -8.89 -65.71 -32.95
CA PRO A 243 -9.26 -64.69 -31.97
C PRO A 243 -9.59 -65.29 -30.56
N ALA A 244 -10.02 -64.45 -29.58
CA ALA A 244 -10.93 -64.87 -28.51
C ALA A 244 -11.75 -63.69 -27.93
N THR A 245 -13.08 -63.82 -27.96
CA THR A 245 -14.12 -63.02 -27.26
C THR A 245 -15.05 -64.02 -26.52
N PRO A 246 -16.18 -63.69 -25.83
CA PRO A 246 -16.82 -62.39 -25.53
C PRO A 246 -17.35 -62.19 -24.06
N ALA A 247 -17.82 -60.96 -23.74
CA ALA A 247 -18.89 -60.60 -22.76
C ALA A 247 -18.82 -61.15 -21.30
N ILE A 248 -19.68 -60.87 -20.31
CA ILE A 248 -20.81 -59.93 -19.99
C ILE A 248 -20.56 -59.44 -18.53
N ALA A 249 -21.30 -58.58 -17.79
CA ALA A 249 -22.54 -57.78 -17.83
C ALA A 249 -22.32 -56.57 -16.85
N SER A 250 -23.06 -55.45 -16.76
CA SER A 250 -24.48 -55.08 -16.85
C SER A 250 -25.35 -55.32 -15.60
N ALA A 251 -25.59 -54.24 -14.83
CA ALA A 251 -26.75 -54.05 -13.95
C ALA A 251 -27.10 -52.55 -13.83
N ALA A 252 -28.38 -52.19 -13.95
CA ALA A 252 -28.92 -50.83 -13.84
C ALA A 252 -30.44 -50.88 -13.58
N LEU A 253 -31.04 -49.82 -13.02
CA LEU A 253 -32.48 -49.49 -12.87
C LEU A 253 -32.56 -48.14 -12.10
N ALA A 254 -33.52 -47.21 -12.28
CA ALA A 254 -34.61 -47.08 -13.26
C ALA A 254 -35.04 -45.61 -13.43
N VAL A 255 -35.87 -45.31 -14.44
CA VAL A 255 -36.59 -44.03 -14.65
C VAL A 255 -38.09 -44.33 -14.83
N PRO A 256 -39.00 -43.43 -14.46
CA PRO A 256 -40.06 -43.00 -15.40
C PRO A 256 -40.42 -41.49 -15.26
N ALA A 257 -41.09 -40.79 -16.21
CA ALA A 257 -41.37 -41.00 -17.63
C ALA A 257 -41.83 -39.65 -18.30
N GLN A 258 -42.28 -39.66 -19.56
CA GLN A 258 -42.50 -38.50 -20.47
C GLN A 258 -43.62 -38.82 -21.52
N PRO A 259 -43.96 -38.07 -22.62
CA PRO A 259 -43.27 -36.92 -23.26
C PRO A 259 -44.11 -35.60 -23.54
N PRO A 260 -44.68 -35.22 -24.73
CA PRO A 260 -44.60 -33.80 -25.22
C PRO A 260 -45.87 -33.21 -25.97
N ILE A 261 -45.64 -32.31 -26.96
CA ILE A 261 -46.59 -31.70 -27.97
C ILE A 261 -47.41 -30.50 -27.43
N GLY A 262 -47.69 -29.39 -28.16
CA GLY A 262 -47.39 -28.96 -29.55
C GLY A 262 -47.84 -27.50 -29.81
N ALA A 263 -47.89 -27.06 -31.07
CA ALA A 263 -48.05 -25.63 -31.44
C ALA A 263 -49.48 -25.23 -31.90
N SER A 264 -49.83 -23.93 -31.83
CA SER A 264 -50.78 -23.22 -32.72
C SER A 264 -50.88 -21.70 -32.43
N SER A 265 -51.27 -20.90 -33.42
CA SER A 265 -51.65 -19.47 -33.31
C SER A 265 -53.18 -19.29 -33.30
N PRO A 266 -53.71 -18.07 -33.06
CA PRO A 266 -54.56 -17.46 -34.11
C PRO A 266 -54.39 -15.92 -34.27
N GLN A 267 -55.18 -15.33 -35.18
CA GLN A 267 -55.06 -13.93 -35.67
C GLN A 267 -56.23 -13.00 -35.26
N VAL A 268 -55.92 -11.70 -35.15
CA VAL A 268 -56.61 -10.51 -35.75
C VAL A 268 -58.16 -10.45 -35.78
N PRO A 269 -58.73 -9.34 -35.28
CA PRO A 269 -59.38 -8.36 -36.17
C PRO A 269 -58.79 -6.93 -35.99
N SER A 270 -58.93 -5.92 -36.87
CA SER A 270 -59.31 -5.76 -38.29
C SER A 270 -60.09 -4.43 -38.49
N ALA A 271 -59.39 -3.30 -38.63
CA ALA A 271 -59.83 -2.06 -39.32
C ALA A 271 -58.64 -1.07 -39.38
N ALA A 272 -58.28 -0.28 -40.40
CA ALA A 272 -58.71 0.02 -41.79
C ALA A 272 -58.96 1.53 -41.98
N SER A 273 -58.58 2.06 -43.16
CA SER A 273 -58.66 3.49 -43.60
C SER A 273 -57.67 4.45 -42.88
N ALA A 274 -56.72 5.13 -43.54
CA ALA A 274 -56.77 6.14 -44.62
C ALA A 274 -56.91 7.59 -44.09
N ALA A 275 -56.31 8.65 -44.66
CA ALA A 275 -55.59 8.79 -45.94
C ALA A 275 -54.44 9.84 -45.89
N THR A 276 -53.64 9.88 -46.96
CA THR A 276 -52.79 10.99 -47.45
C THR A 276 -53.64 12.15 -48.03
N PRO A 277 -53.10 13.31 -48.51
CA PRO A 277 -51.72 13.82 -48.55
C PRO A 277 -51.57 15.33 -48.13
N ALA A 278 -50.43 15.93 -48.53
CA ALA A 278 -50.13 17.36 -48.70
C ALA A 278 -49.77 18.20 -47.43
N GLY A 279 -48.89 19.21 -47.53
CA GLY A 279 -47.98 19.54 -48.64
C GLY A 279 -47.58 21.02 -48.71
N ALA A 280 -46.25 21.30 -48.75
CA ALA A 280 -45.64 22.65 -48.79
C ALA A 280 -45.95 23.52 -47.53
N THR A 281 -45.27 24.64 -47.22
CA THR A 281 -44.16 25.36 -47.89
C THR A 281 -43.23 26.02 -46.84
N THR A 282 -41.97 26.28 -47.19
CA THR A 282 -41.07 27.27 -46.54
C THR A 282 -41.54 28.73 -46.81
N PRO A 283 -40.98 29.81 -46.20
CA PRO A 283 -39.84 29.90 -45.27
C PRO A 283 -40.00 30.81 -44.01
N ALA A 284 -38.98 30.76 -43.14
CA ALA A 284 -38.35 31.84 -42.33
C ALA A 284 -39.18 32.90 -41.56
N SER A 285 -38.90 33.02 -40.24
CA SER A 285 -38.62 34.30 -39.55
C SER A 285 -38.05 34.10 -38.13
N THR A 286 -36.89 34.70 -37.86
CA THR A 286 -36.44 35.18 -36.53
C THR A 286 -36.83 36.67 -36.39
N PRO A 287 -36.79 37.35 -35.21
CA PRO A 287 -36.04 37.01 -33.99
C PRO A 287 -36.74 37.23 -32.62
N THR A 288 -36.01 36.82 -31.57
CA THR A 288 -35.86 37.45 -30.23
C THR A 288 -36.97 38.34 -29.65
N ALA A 289 -37.57 37.89 -28.55
CA ALA A 289 -37.63 38.63 -27.26
C ALA A 289 -38.08 37.68 -26.12
N ALA A 290 -37.72 37.98 -24.87
CA ALA A 290 -38.07 37.16 -23.70
C ALA A 290 -39.15 37.83 -22.83
N SER A 291 -40.05 37.02 -22.26
CA SER A 291 -40.66 37.27 -20.96
C SER A 291 -41.06 35.94 -20.31
N ALA A 292 -41.22 35.91 -18.99
CA ALA A 292 -41.28 34.69 -18.21
C ALA A 292 -42.72 34.22 -17.90
N ALA A 293 -42.91 32.90 -17.89
CA ALA A 293 -43.97 32.22 -17.16
C ALA A 293 -43.43 30.86 -16.67
N GLN A 294 -43.54 30.57 -15.37
CA GLN A 294 -43.13 29.29 -14.79
C GLN A 294 -44.26 28.27 -14.90
N SER A 295 -43.96 27.03 -15.30
CA SER A 295 -44.71 25.84 -14.89
C SER A 295 -43.95 24.54 -15.22
N ALA A 296 -44.04 23.59 -14.29
CA ALA A 296 -43.82 22.14 -14.42
C ALA A 296 -42.65 21.60 -15.28
N SER A 297 -41.65 21.06 -14.60
CA SER A 297 -40.98 19.80 -15.02
C SER A 297 -40.58 18.99 -13.79
N ASP A 298 -40.60 17.67 -13.91
CA ASP A 298 -40.63 16.72 -12.79
C ASP A 298 -39.27 16.51 -12.09
N PRO A 299 -39.26 16.02 -10.83
CA PRO A 299 -38.04 15.77 -10.07
C PRO A 299 -37.30 14.50 -10.54
N VAL A 300 -36.75 14.54 -11.74
CA VAL A 300 -35.92 13.46 -12.31
C VAL A 300 -34.43 13.76 -12.11
N SER A 301 -33.74 12.82 -11.46
CA SER A 301 -32.28 12.70 -11.44
C SER A 301 -31.47 13.90 -10.92
N ASN A 302 -31.50 14.12 -9.60
CA ASN A 302 -30.32 14.69 -8.91
C ASN A 302 -29.23 13.62 -8.73
N MET A 303 -28.88 12.95 -9.85
CA MET A 303 -27.87 11.90 -9.94
C MET A 303 -26.57 12.55 -10.42
N PRO A 304 -25.41 12.31 -9.77
CA PRO A 304 -24.18 13.04 -10.10
C PRO A 304 -23.71 12.70 -11.51
N ILE A 305 -23.84 13.68 -12.42
CA ILE A 305 -23.43 13.56 -13.82
C ILE A 305 -21.93 13.33 -13.86
N ARG A 306 -21.51 12.14 -14.30
CA ARG A 306 -20.09 11.75 -14.39
C ARG A 306 -19.42 12.49 -15.55
N ASN A 307 -18.11 12.69 -15.47
CA ASN A 307 -17.34 13.17 -16.62
C ASN A 307 -16.80 11.97 -17.43
N GLY A 308 -16.49 12.16 -18.71
CA GLY A 308 -15.72 11.17 -19.47
C GLY A 308 -14.32 10.97 -18.87
N GLN A 309 -13.98 9.75 -18.50
CA GLN A 309 -12.74 9.40 -17.78
C GLN A 309 -11.73 8.67 -18.68
N LEU A 310 -10.44 8.84 -18.40
CA LEU A 310 -9.35 8.08 -19.02
C LEU A 310 -8.30 7.73 -17.96
N ALA A 311 -7.85 6.48 -17.93
CA ALA A 311 -6.64 6.11 -17.21
C ALA A 311 -5.78 5.18 -18.07
N PHE A 312 -4.46 5.40 -18.10
CA PHE A 312 -3.53 4.55 -18.85
C PHE A 312 -2.20 4.34 -18.13
N ARG A 313 -1.55 3.21 -18.45
CA ARG A 313 -0.19 2.86 -18.07
C ARG A 313 0.59 2.32 -19.26
N VAL A 314 1.85 2.69 -19.39
CA VAL A 314 2.75 2.20 -20.44
C VAL A 314 3.76 1.23 -19.84
N ASN A 315 3.87 0.02 -20.39
CA ASN A 315 4.81 -0.98 -19.89
C ASN A 315 6.28 -0.69 -20.32
N GLN A 316 7.23 -1.51 -19.85
CA GLN A 316 8.66 -1.41 -20.22
C GLN A 316 8.90 -1.45 -21.74
N ALA A 317 8.06 -2.15 -22.49
CA ALA A 317 8.17 -2.29 -23.95
C ALA A 317 7.48 -1.15 -24.74
N GLY A 318 7.02 -0.09 -24.06
CA GLY A 318 6.35 1.05 -24.69
C GLY A 318 4.93 0.76 -25.18
N LEU A 319 4.28 -0.31 -24.68
CA LEU A 319 2.91 -0.66 -25.03
C LEU A 319 1.93 -0.10 -23.98
N PRO A 320 0.92 0.71 -24.36
CA PRO A 320 -0.07 1.23 -23.44
C PRO A 320 -1.18 0.21 -23.14
N THR A 321 -1.60 0.17 -21.88
CA THR A 321 -2.83 -0.45 -21.39
C THR A 321 -3.71 0.65 -20.81
N LEU A 322 -4.96 0.77 -21.25
CA LEU A 322 -5.85 1.87 -20.87
C LEU A 322 -7.30 1.45 -20.63
N THR A 323 -7.97 2.23 -19.78
CA THR A 323 -9.39 2.12 -19.44
C THR A 323 -10.04 3.49 -19.65
N ALA A 324 -11.18 3.57 -20.34
CA ALA A 324 -11.89 4.84 -20.54
C ALA A 324 -13.40 4.69 -20.42
N ILE A 325 -14.05 5.78 -19.98
CA ILE A 325 -15.51 5.95 -19.96
C ILE A 325 -15.83 7.16 -20.85
N LEU A 326 -16.70 6.94 -21.85
CA LEU A 326 -16.98 7.88 -22.94
C LEU A 326 -18.48 8.10 -23.07
N SER A 327 -18.92 9.27 -23.56
CA SER A 327 -20.35 9.60 -23.64
C SER A 327 -21.05 9.04 -24.89
N SER A 328 -20.32 8.43 -25.84
CA SER A 328 -20.91 7.85 -27.05
C SER A 328 -20.03 6.79 -27.75
N ASP A 329 -20.65 5.94 -28.57
CA ASP A 329 -19.95 5.04 -29.51
C ASP A 329 -19.09 5.79 -30.54
N ALA A 330 -19.45 7.04 -30.88
CA ALA A 330 -18.67 7.89 -31.77
C ALA A 330 -17.32 8.28 -31.13
N GLU A 331 -17.33 8.73 -29.88
CA GLU A 331 -16.11 8.97 -29.10
C GLU A 331 -15.25 7.70 -28.99
N ARG A 332 -15.88 6.54 -28.71
CA ARG A 332 -15.18 5.24 -28.64
C ARG A 332 -14.47 4.91 -29.95
N SER A 333 -15.13 5.15 -31.09
CA SER A 333 -14.59 4.86 -32.41
C SER A 333 -13.40 5.77 -32.73
N VAL A 334 -13.53 7.09 -32.50
CA VAL A 334 -12.45 8.07 -32.69
C VAL A 334 -11.22 7.71 -31.85
N LEU A 335 -11.40 7.33 -30.58
CA LEU A 335 -10.30 6.94 -29.71
C LEU A 335 -9.63 5.63 -30.18
N ALA A 336 -10.41 4.61 -30.54
CA ALA A 336 -9.89 3.34 -31.02
C ALA A 336 -9.11 3.49 -32.34
N GLU A 337 -9.59 4.32 -33.27
CA GLU A 337 -8.86 4.68 -34.49
C GLU A 337 -7.55 5.40 -34.19
N ALA A 338 -7.56 6.41 -33.30
CA ALA A 338 -6.38 7.20 -32.98
C ALA A 338 -5.29 6.35 -32.30
N LEU A 339 -5.67 5.44 -31.40
CA LEU A 339 -4.79 4.43 -30.80
C LEU A 339 -4.20 3.49 -31.87
N THR A 340 -5.05 2.95 -32.75
CA THR A 340 -4.62 2.05 -33.83
C THR A 340 -3.68 2.73 -34.82
N ARG A 341 -3.94 4.00 -35.15
CA ARG A 341 -3.11 4.86 -36.00
C ARG A 341 -1.75 5.18 -35.37
N LYS A 342 -1.68 5.28 -34.03
CA LYS A 342 -0.46 5.63 -33.30
C LYS A 342 0.44 4.43 -32.98
N PHE A 343 -0.15 3.29 -32.59
CA PHE A 343 0.59 2.13 -32.06
C PHE A 343 0.54 0.90 -32.97
N GLY A 344 -0.46 0.80 -33.85
CA GLY A 344 -0.80 -0.40 -34.62
C GLY A 344 -1.85 -1.28 -33.93
N ALA A 345 -2.56 -2.10 -34.72
CA ALA A 345 -3.50 -3.07 -34.18
C ALA A 345 -2.78 -4.12 -33.31
N GLY A 346 -3.37 -4.51 -32.17
CA GLY A 346 -2.79 -5.47 -31.23
C GLY A 346 -1.54 -4.99 -30.47
N ARG A 347 -1.13 -3.72 -30.63
CA ARG A 347 0.05 -3.11 -29.97
C ARG A 347 -0.32 -2.28 -28.73
N PHE A 348 -1.56 -2.35 -28.30
CA PHE A 348 -2.12 -1.72 -27.10
C PHE A 348 -3.25 -2.60 -26.55
N ALA A 349 -3.61 -2.40 -25.28
CA ALA A 349 -4.82 -2.96 -24.69
C ALA A 349 -5.75 -1.84 -24.23
N ALA A 350 -7.03 -1.89 -24.60
CA ALA A 350 -8.01 -0.85 -24.27
C ALA A 350 -9.35 -1.44 -23.83
N GLU A 351 -9.80 -1.07 -22.63
CA GLU A 351 -11.15 -1.34 -22.14
C GLU A 351 -11.97 -0.04 -22.24
N LEU A 352 -12.81 0.06 -23.26
CA LEU A 352 -13.56 1.28 -23.59
C LEU A 352 -15.05 1.10 -23.29
N LYS A 353 -15.55 1.77 -22.26
CA LYS A 353 -16.95 1.74 -21.84
C LYS A 353 -17.67 3.00 -22.34
N VAL A 354 -18.95 2.84 -22.70
CA VAL A 354 -19.83 3.96 -23.09
C VAL A 354 -20.87 4.14 -21.98
N ASP A 355 -20.96 5.36 -21.46
CA ASP A 355 -21.93 5.77 -20.45
C ASP A 355 -22.68 7.00 -20.96
N LEU A 356 -23.93 6.79 -21.41
CA LEU A 356 -24.79 7.86 -21.95
C LEU A 356 -25.22 8.89 -20.88
N SER A 357 -24.95 8.64 -19.59
CA SER A 357 -25.16 9.62 -18.50
C SER A 357 -23.93 10.49 -18.23
N SER A 358 -22.79 10.20 -18.87
CA SER A 358 -21.55 10.97 -18.73
C SER A 358 -21.50 12.20 -19.65
N ARG A 359 -20.79 13.24 -19.23
CA ARG A 359 -20.45 14.40 -20.08
C ARG A 359 -19.39 14.02 -21.11
N GLN A 360 -19.50 14.64 -22.29
CA GLN A 360 -18.52 14.56 -23.37
C GLN A 360 -17.08 14.71 -22.85
N ALA A 361 -16.17 13.87 -23.35
CA ALA A 361 -14.83 13.74 -22.84
C ALA A 361 -13.95 14.94 -23.25
N GLY A 362 -13.93 16.00 -22.45
CA GLY A 362 -13.22 17.26 -22.73
C GLY A 362 -11.70 17.15 -22.95
N TRP A 363 -11.08 16.00 -22.64
CA TRP A 363 -9.68 15.71 -22.96
C TRP A 363 -9.47 15.19 -24.39
N MET A 364 -10.53 14.77 -25.11
CA MET A 364 -10.42 14.23 -26.46
C MET A 364 -9.97 15.26 -27.50
N SER A 365 -10.21 16.56 -27.28
CA SER A 365 -9.64 17.64 -28.11
C SER A 365 -8.11 17.67 -28.11
N HIS A 366 -7.47 17.03 -27.12
CA HIS A 366 -6.02 16.98 -26.94
C HIS A 366 -5.47 15.53 -27.03
N ILE A 367 -6.23 14.60 -27.63
CA ILE A 367 -5.86 13.19 -27.71
C ILE A 367 -4.51 12.94 -28.38
N ASP A 368 -4.14 13.71 -29.40
CA ASP A 368 -2.82 13.60 -30.06
C ASP A 368 -1.64 13.90 -29.11
N GLU A 369 -1.85 14.72 -28.07
CA GLU A 369 -0.82 15.00 -27.06
C GLU A 369 -0.75 13.88 -26.01
N LEU A 370 -1.92 13.37 -25.58
CA LEU A 370 -1.99 12.19 -24.71
C LEU A 370 -1.39 10.95 -25.40
N LEU A 371 -1.57 10.80 -26.72
CA LEU A 371 -0.96 9.75 -27.54
C LEU A 371 0.57 9.88 -27.68
N ARG A 372 1.15 11.06 -27.44
CA ARG A 372 2.61 11.23 -27.32
C ARG A 372 3.09 10.76 -25.95
N LEU A 373 2.33 11.03 -24.88
CA LEU A 373 2.64 10.56 -23.53
C LEU A 373 2.43 9.03 -23.36
N MET A 374 1.41 8.45 -24.02
CA MET A 374 1.21 6.99 -24.10
C MET A 374 2.36 6.24 -24.80
N ALA A 375 3.28 6.95 -25.48
CA ALA A 375 4.48 6.36 -26.07
C ALA A 375 5.73 6.43 -25.17
N VAL A 376 5.62 6.99 -23.96
CA VAL A 376 6.71 7.09 -22.98
C VAL A 376 6.67 5.86 -22.05
N PRO A 377 7.70 4.99 -22.03
CA PRO A 377 7.73 3.82 -21.15
C PRO A 377 7.57 4.21 -19.67
N HIS A 378 6.80 3.42 -18.92
CA HIS A 378 6.42 3.68 -17.52
C HIS A 378 5.58 4.94 -17.28
N ALA A 379 5.05 5.64 -18.29
CA ALA A 379 4.09 6.71 -18.06
C ALA A 379 2.78 6.15 -17.51
N GLU A 380 2.25 6.77 -16.45
CA GLU A 380 0.92 6.51 -15.92
C GLU A 380 0.17 7.84 -15.83
N VAL A 381 -1.10 7.87 -16.26
CA VAL A 381 -1.94 9.07 -16.25
C VAL A 381 -3.38 8.70 -15.90
N ALA A 382 -4.02 9.48 -15.04
CA ALA A 382 -5.47 9.48 -14.82
C ALA A 382 -6.06 10.84 -15.21
N ILE A 383 -7.27 10.82 -15.75
CA ILE A 383 -8.06 11.99 -16.11
C ILE A 383 -9.50 11.80 -15.63
N ASP A 384 -9.98 12.72 -14.79
CA ASP A 384 -11.38 12.81 -14.38
C ASP A 384 -11.86 14.27 -14.43
N GLY A 385 -12.83 14.55 -15.30
CA GLY A 385 -13.26 15.91 -15.60
C GLY A 385 -12.10 16.76 -16.10
N THR A 386 -11.79 17.84 -15.37
CA THR A 386 -10.69 18.77 -15.63
C THR A 386 -9.40 18.47 -14.84
N HIS A 387 -9.34 17.35 -14.11
CA HIS A 387 -8.15 16.96 -13.35
C HIS A 387 -7.33 15.95 -14.13
N ILE A 388 -6.03 16.20 -14.26
CA ILE A 388 -5.06 15.26 -14.83
C ILE A 388 -4.00 14.95 -13.77
N GLU A 389 -3.91 13.68 -13.40
CA GLU A 389 -2.89 13.17 -12.50
C GLU A 389 -1.79 12.47 -13.31
N LEU A 390 -0.54 12.81 -13.01
CA LEU A 390 0.63 12.20 -13.59
C LEU A 390 1.31 11.29 -12.55
N SER A 391 1.64 10.07 -12.98
CA SER A 391 2.27 9.03 -12.18
C SER A 391 3.41 8.34 -12.97
N GLY A 392 4.27 7.58 -12.28
CA GLY A 392 5.38 6.87 -12.92
C GLY A 392 6.37 7.79 -13.65
N ALA A 393 6.62 7.54 -14.93
CA ALA A 393 7.45 8.41 -15.76
C ALA A 393 6.78 9.75 -16.11
N ALA A 394 5.45 9.82 -16.16
CA ALA A 394 4.74 11.06 -16.50
C ALA A 394 4.95 12.15 -15.42
N ALA A 395 5.11 11.74 -14.15
CA ALA A 395 5.40 12.60 -13.01
C ALA A 395 6.84 13.16 -12.98
N LYS A 396 7.77 12.59 -13.76
CA LYS A 396 9.19 12.97 -13.68
C LYS A 396 9.42 14.38 -14.21
N LEU A 397 9.75 15.31 -13.31
CA LEU A 397 10.02 16.72 -13.62
C LEU A 397 11.03 16.90 -14.78
N ALA A 398 12.05 16.04 -14.85
CA ALA A 398 13.05 16.04 -15.93
C ALA A 398 12.50 15.75 -17.34
N LEU A 399 11.25 15.26 -17.46
CA LEU A 399 10.56 15.05 -18.74
C LEU A 399 9.55 16.17 -19.08
N GLY A 400 9.35 17.15 -18.19
CA GLY A 400 8.57 18.38 -18.44
C GLY A 400 7.08 18.20 -18.74
N TRP A 401 6.52 16.99 -18.58
CA TRP A 401 5.15 16.67 -19.00
C TRP A 401 4.08 17.48 -18.28
N GLN A 402 4.27 17.79 -17.00
CA GLN A 402 3.32 18.59 -16.22
C GLN A 402 3.14 20.00 -16.82
N GLN A 403 4.24 20.73 -17.05
CA GLN A 403 4.22 22.06 -17.67
C GLN A 403 3.69 22.00 -19.10
N ARG A 404 4.11 20.99 -19.88
CA ARG A 404 3.69 20.80 -21.28
C ARG A 404 2.19 20.56 -21.40
N LEU A 405 1.62 19.69 -20.57
CA LEU A 405 0.17 19.46 -20.54
C LEU A 405 -0.57 20.71 -20.03
N GLN A 406 -0.04 21.42 -19.03
CA GLN A 406 -0.67 22.65 -18.51
C GLN A 406 -0.76 23.75 -19.58
N THR A 407 0.23 23.81 -20.50
CA THR A 407 0.19 24.70 -21.68
C THR A 407 -0.83 24.25 -22.73
N VAL A 408 -1.02 22.95 -22.94
CA VAL A 408 -1.93 22.40 -23.98
C VAL A 408 -3.40 22.41 -23.55
N PHE A 409 -3.68 22.08 -22.29
CA PHE A 409 -5.03 22.02 -21.72
C PHE A 409 -5.46 23.38 -21.10
N GLY A 410 -4.51 24.25 -20.77
CA GLY A 410 -4.77 25.59 -20.22
C GLY A 410 -5.00 25.62 -18.70
N GLN A 411 -5.27 26.82 -18.18
CA GLN A 411 -5.36 27.08 -16.72
C GLN A 411 -6.68 26.61 -16.07
N SER A 412 -7.66 26.15 -16.87
CA SER A 412 -8.91 25.55 -16.38
C SER A 412 -8.77 24.08 -15.97
N TRP A 413 -7.61 23.47 -16.25
CA TRP A 413 -7.28 22.09 -15.89
C TRP A 413 -6.29 22.06 -14.74
N VAL A 414 -6.50 21.15 -13.79
CA VAL A 414 -5.61 20.97 -12.64
C VAL A 414 -4.69 19.80 -12.95
N ILE A 415 -3.40 20.07 -13.20
CA ILE A 415 -2.43 19.03 -13.59
C ILE A 415 -1.40 18.83 -12.49
N GLY A 416 -1.49 17.67 -11.82
CA GLY A 416 -0.75 17.34 -10.62
C GLY A 416 -0.07 15.98 -10.67
N GLN A 417 0.44 15.55 -9.51
CA GLN A 417 1.04 14.24 -9.29
C GLN A 417 0.39 13.61 -8.06
N PHE A 418 0.15 12.30 -8.07
CA PHE A 418 -0.40 11.65 -6.88
C PHE A 418 0.61 11.63 -5.73
N LYS A 419 0.14 11.96 -4.53
CA LYS A 419 0.90 11.93 -3.29
C LYS A 419 0.09 11.13 -2.25
N PRO A 420 0.49 9.87 -1.95
CA PRO A 420 -0.21 9.01 -1.00
C PRO A 420 -0.48 9.72 0.33
N ASP A 421 0.56 10.31 0.92
CA ASP A 421 0.52 11.00 2.22
C ASP A 421 -0.58 12.07 2.26
N GLN A 422 -0.63 12.94 1.24
CA GLN A 422 -1.64 14.00 1.16
C GLN A 422 -3.07 13.47 0.98
N ALA A 423 -3.24 12.27 0.41
CA ALA A 423 -4.53 11.61 0.34
C ALA A 423 -4.93 10.99 1.70
N VAL A 424 -3.97 10.47 2.48
CA VAL A 424 -4.20 10.03 3.88
C VAL A 424 -4.57 11.21 4.77
N ASP A 425 -3.88 12.35 4.64
CA ASP A 425 -4.17 13.59 5.38
C ASP A 425 -5.60 14.08 5.10
N GLN A 426 -5.96 14.20 3.81
CA GLN A 426 -7.28 14.67 3.38
C GLN A 426 -8.40 13.70 3.79
N ALA A 427 -8.16 12.39 3.71
CA ALA A 427 -9.09 11.38 4.20
C ALA A 427 -9.28 11.48 5.72
N THR A 428 -8.20 11.64 6.49
CA THR A 428 -8.23 11.79 7.95
C THR A 428 -9.02 13.04 8.38
N VAL A 429 -8.75 14.20 7.77
CA VAL A 429 -9.53 15.43 8.02
C VAL A 429 -11.01 15.26 7.65
N SER A 430 -11.30 14.57 6.54
CA SER A 430 -12.68 14.28 6.11
C SER A 430 -13.41 13.33 7.08
N PHE A 431 -12.73 12.30 7.56
CA PHE A 431 -13.25 11.37 8.56
C PHE A 431 -13.54 12.08 9.90
N LEU A 432 -12.55 12.76 10.48
CA LEU A 432 -12.68 13.40 11.80
C LEU A 432 -13.77 14.49 11.80
N SER A 433 -13.85 15.31 10.75
CA SER A 433 -14.90 16.34 10.63
C SER A 433 -16.29 15.76 10.41
N ALA A 434 -16.44 14.65 9.68
CA ALA A 434 -17.71 13.96 9.52
C ALA A 434 -18.14 13.22 10.79
N MET A 435 -17.19 12.66 11.55
CA MET A 435 -17.42 12.02 12.85
C MET A 435 -17.88 13.03 13.91
N ALA A 436 -17.17 14.16 14.05
CA ALA A 436 -17.57 15.25 14.94
C ALA A 436 -19.00 15.74 14.60
N LYS A 437 -19.28 15.99 13.31
CA LYS A 437 -20.61 16.40 12.86
C LYS A 437 -21.72 15.39 13.16
N MET A 438 -21.44 14.09 13.16
CA MET A 438 -22.42 13.05 13.53
C MET A 438 -22.76 13.13 15.02
N LEU A 439 -21.74 13.28 15.87
CA LEU A 439 -21.87 13.42 17.31
C LEU A 439 -22.63 14.72 17.69
N ASP A 440 -22.23 15.85 17.10
CA ASP A 440 -22.86 17.17 17.34
C ASP A 440 -24.33 17.23 16.92
N ALA A 441 -24.71 16.50 15.86
CA ALA A 441 -26.08 16.51 15.33
C ALA A 441 -27.11 15.79 16.21
N GLY A 442 -26.69 15.16 17.33
CA GLY A 442 -27.52 14.23 18.09
C GLY A 442 -27.88 12.96 17.29
N GLY A 443 -27.21 12.74 16.15
CA GLY A 443 -27.45 11.64 15.20
C GLY A 443 -26.84 10.33 15.70
N GLY A 444 -27.25 9.89 16.88
CA GLY A 444 -26.69 8.72 17.54
C GLY A 444 -26.83 7.45 16.70
N CYS A 445 -25.69 6.88 16.31
CA CYS A 445 -25.52 5.44 16.08
C CYS A 445 -26.39 4.81 14.97
N ALA A 446 -26.98 5.62 14.08
CA ALA A 446 -27.67 5.14 12.90
C ALA A 446 -26.68 4.38 12.01
N SER A 447 -26.86 3.06 11.89
CA SER A 447 -25.85 2.13 11.36
C SER A 447 -25.34 2.51 9.96
N ALA A 448 -26.22 3.07 9.12
CA ALA A 448 -25.88 3.55 7.78
C ALA A 448 -25.00 4.82 7.78
N ASP A 449 -25.24 5.77 8.68
CA ASP A 449 -24.43 6.99 8.80
C ASP A 449 -23.08 6.71 9.47
N VAL A 450 -23.05 5.80 10.46
CA VAL A 450 -21.81 5.24 11.02
C VAL A 450 -20.96 4.66 9.89
N VAL A 451 -21.49 3.65 9.16
CA VAL A 451 -20.79 3.03 8.02
C VAL A 451 -20.32 4.05 6.99
N LYS A 452 -21.15 5.04 6.64
CA LYS A 452 -20.80 6.09 5.68
C LYS A 452 -19.59 6.92 6.12
N VAL A 453 -19.45 7.21 7.42
CA VAL A 453 -18.31 7.96 7.95
C VAL A 453 -17.07 7.08 8.13
N LEU A 454 -17.22 5.83 8.56
CA LEU A 454 -16.06 4.91 8.68
C LEU A 454 -15.37 4.68 7.33
N ASN A 455 -16.14 4.62 6.23
CA ASN A 455 -15.59 4.50 4.86
C ASN A 455 -14.94 5.79 4.31
N LEU A 456 -14.83 6.87 5.10
CA LEU A 456 -13.99 8.02 4.76
C LEU A 456 -12.52 7.82 5.18
N GLN A 457 -12.23 6.80 5.99
CA GLN A 457 -10.87 6.50 6.44
C GLN A 457 -10.02 5.87 5.34
N VAL A 458 -8.72 6.15 5.39
CA VAL A 458 -7.70 5.43 4.62
C VAL A 458 -6.74 4.75 5.59
N VAL A 459 -6.56 3.45 5.42
CA VAL A 459 -5.61 2.61 6.19
C VAL A 459 -4.53 2.14 5.21
N ASP A 460 -3.53 2.99 4.93
CA ASP A 460 -2.48 2.66 3.94
C ASP A 460 -1.46 1.67 4.52
N PHE A 461 -1.76 0.39 4.37
CA PHE A 461 -0.86 -0.69 4.75
C PHE A 461 0.37 -0.73 3.84
N ALA A 462 1.56 -0.66 4.48
CA ALA A 462 2.84 -0.86 3.83
C ALA A 462 2.90 -2.12 2.93
N GLU A 463 3.75 -2.08 1.91
CA GLU A 463 3.87 -3.14 0.90
C GLU A 463 4.09 -4.53 1.53
N SER A 464 3.34 -5.53 1.05
CA SER A 464 3.30 -6.90 1.59
C SER A 464 2.96 -7.03 3.09
N SER A 465 2.59 -5.94 3.78
CA SER A 465 2.29 -5.93 5.21
C SER A 465 0.79 -6.03 5.50
N GLY A 466 0.47 -6.76 6.56
CA GLY A 466 -0.85 -6.75 7.21
C GLY A 466 -0.87 -5.97 8.53
N HIS A 467 0.25 -5.36 8.93
CA HIS A 467 0.33 -4.58 10.18
C HIS A 467 -0.27 -3.19 9.98
N ILE A 468 -1.21 -2.79 10.84
CA ILE A 468 -1.85 -1.47 10.82
C ILE A 468 -0.79 -0.39 11.05
N PRO A 469 -0.67 0.64 10.17
CA PRO A 469 0.25 1.75 10.39
C PRO A 469 -0.18 2.59 11.61
N SER A 470 0.78 3.18 12.33
CA SER A 470 0.51 3.99 13.53
C SER A 470 -0.49 5.11 13.27
N SER A 471 -0.37 5.81 12.14
CA SER A 471 -1.29 6.87 11.70
C SER A 471 -2.75 6.43 11.55
N ALA A 472 -3.01 5.14 11.29
CA ALA A 472 -4.37 4.61 11.24
C ALA A 472 -4.88 4.10 12.59
N ARG A 473 -4.01 3.81 13.56
CA ARG A 473 -4.41 3.28 14.87
C ARG A 473 -5.26 4.29 15.66
N GLU A 474 -4.99 5.59 15.52
CA GLU A 474 -5.76 6.65 16.19
C GLU A 474 -7.17 6.76 15.59
N ASN A 475 -7.30 6.89 14.26
CA ASN A 475 -8.59 6.89 13.55
C ASN A 475 -9.43 5.63 13.84
N LEU A 476 -8.79 4.46 13.88
CA LEU A 476 -9.45 3.19 14.20
C LEU A 476 -9.80 3.06 15.70
N ALA A 477 -9.06 3.71 16.60
CA ALA A 477 -9.38 3.75 18.03
C ALA A 477 -10.59 4.66 18.32
N GLU A 478 -10.69 5.82 17.66
CA GLU A 478 -11.89 6.66 17.69
C GLU A 478 -13.12 5.91 17.13
N THR A 479 -12.92 5.13 16.07
CA THR A 479 -13.95 4.24 15.50
C THR A 479 -14.40 3.16 16.47
N ALA A 480 -13.46 2.52 17.17
CA ALA A 480 -13.77 1.53 18.19
C ALA A 480 -14.52 2.14 19.39
N GLN A 481 -14.12 3.35 19.83
CA GLN A 481 -14.83 4.10 20.87
C GLN A 481 -16.26 4.46 20.47
N LEU A 482 -16.47 4.96 19.24
CA LEU A 482 -17.79 5.26 18.69
C LEU A 482 -18.69 4.01 18.67
N LEU A 483 -18.21 2.90 18.09
CA LEU A 483 -18.97 1.65 17.98
C LEU A 483 -19.29 1.05 19.36
N LYS A 484 -18.36 1.17 20.31
CA LYS A 484 -18.57 0.77 21.71
C LYS A 484 -19.65 1.63 22.37
N ALA A 485 -19.53 2.96 22.32
CA ALA A 485 -20.51 3.88 22.88
C ALA A 485 -21.91 3.66 22.28
N CYS A 486 -22.00 3.36 20.99
CA CYS A 486 -23.23 2.98 20.33
C CYS A 486 -23.82 1.66 20.84
N SER A 487 -23.00 0.61 20.98
CA SER A 487 -23.45 -0.66 21.55
C SER A 487 -23.89 -0.54 23.01
N ASP A 488 -23.16 0.23 23.82
CA ASP A 488 -23.46 0.44 25.24
C ASP A 488 -24.68 1.37 25.43
N GLY A 489 -24.97 2.24 24.46
CA GLY A 489 -26.21 3.02 24.34
C GLY A 489 -27.41 2.24 23.78
N GLY A 490 -27.29 0.93 23.54
CA GLY A 490 -28.38 0.07 23.04
C GLY A 490 -28.55 0.05 21.52
N HIS A 491 -27.63 0.66 20.77
CA HIS A 491 -27.61 0.75 19.31
C HIS A 491 -26.38 0.03 18.71
N PRO A 492 -26.27 -1.31 18.83
CA PRO A 492 -25.15 -2.05 18.25
C PRO A 492 -25.13 -1.92 16.72
N VAL A 493 -23.94 -1.64 16.18
CA VAL A 493 -23.69 -1.57 14.73
C VAL A 493 -22.79 -2.75 14.35
N PRO A 494 -23.37 -3.89 13.88
CA PRO A 494 -22.57 -5.04 13.48
C PRO A 494 -21.99 -4.82 12.08
N LEU A 495 -20.70 -5.12 11.91
CA LEU A 495 -19.92 -4.82 10.72
C LEU A 495 -19.21 -6.06 10.14
N ASN A 496 -19.15 -6.13 8.81
CA ASN A 496 -18.14 -6.87 8.09
C ASN A 496 -17.02 -5.92 7.69
N ILE A 497 -15.79 -6.24 8.09
CA ILE A 497 -14.58 -5.49 7.77
C ILE A 497 -13.99 -6.13 6.51
N GLU A 498 -14.15 -5.46 5.38
CA GLU A 498 -13.74 -5.95 4.07
C GLU A 498 -12.40 -5.33 3.66
N ALA A 499 -11.45 -6.16 3.22
CA ALA A 499 -10.15 -5.70 2.76
C ALA A 499 -9.91 -6.03 1.30
N PHE A 500 -9.37 -5.06 0.58
CA PHE A 500 -9.09 -5.14 -0.86
C PHE A 500 -7.61 -4.83 -1.15
N SER A 501 -7.12 -5.31 -2.29
CA SER A 501 -5.81 -4.96 -2.84
C SER A 501 -5.98 -4.28 -4.20
N ASP A 502 -4.87 -3.77 -4.76
CA ASP A 502 -4.80 -3.57 -6.20
C ASP A 502 -4.54 -4.91 -6.93
N ASN A 503 -4.37 -4.86 -8.26
CA ASN A 503 -4.17 -6.06 -9.08
C ASN A 503 -2.70 -6.38 -9.41
N ALA A 504 -1.73 -5.84 -8.66
CA ALA A 504 -0.32 -6.16 -8.84
C ALA A 504 0.08 -7.44 -8.10
N GLY A 505 0.90 -8.29 -8.73
CA GLY A 505 1.38 -9.54 -8.13
C GLY A 505 0.44 -10.73 -8.35
N ASP A 506 0.52 -11.72 -7.45
CA ASP A 506 -0.25 -12.96 -7.50
C ASP A 506 -1.63 -12.83 -6.84
N GLU A 507 -2.66 -13.47 -7.41
CA GLU A 507 -4.04 -13.36 -6.94
C GLU A 507 -4.26 -14.04 -5.57
N GLN A 508 -3.64 -15.20 -5.33
CA GLN A 508 -3.77 -15.93 -4.07
C GLN A 508 -3.01 -15.22 -2.94
N ALA A 509 -1.82 -14.69 -3.25
CA ALA A 509 -1.05 -13.85 -2.34
C ALA A 509 -1.82 -12.57 -1.96
N ASN A 510 -2.46 -11.91 -2.93
CA ASN A 510 -3.30 -10.74 -2.67
C ASN A 510 -4.54 -11.08 -1.82
N LEU A 511 -5.21 -12.20 -2.10
CA LEU A 511 -6.34 -12.66 -1.30
C LEU A 511 -5.91 -12.92 0.16
N ALA A 512 -4.83 -13.67 0.38
CA ALA A 512 -4.29 -13.95 1.71
C ALA A 512 -3.81 -12.69 2.45
N LEU A 513 -3.14 -11.76 1.75
CA LEU A 513 -2.71 -10.48 2.30
C LEU A 513 -3.90 -9.60 2.71
N SER A 514 -4.94 -9.54 1.87
CA SER A 514 -6.16 -8.80 2.17
C SER A 514 -6.88 -9.38 3.39
N GLN A 515 -7.03 -10.71 3.47
CA GLN A 515 -7.64 -11.38 4.63
C GLN A 515 -6.89 -11.00 5.92
N LYS A 516 -5.55 -11.11 5.92
CA LYS A 516 -4.71 -10.71 7.05
C LYS A 516 -4.88 -9.23 7.46
N ARG A 517 -5.13 -8.33 6.50
CA ARG A 517 -5.42 -6.91 6.77
C ARG A 517 -6.78 -6.72 7.44
N ALA A 518 -7.83 -7.38 6.94
CA ALA A 518 -9.16 -7.37 7.55
C ALA A 518 -9.14 -7.95 8.98
N ASP A 519 -8.50 -9.11 9.17
CA ASP A 519 -8.31 -9.74 10.48
C ASP A 519 -7.59 -8.79 11.46
N SER A 520 -6.50 -8.16 11.03
CA SER A 520 -5.74 -7.25 11.89
C SER A 520 -6.56 -6.03 12.35
N VAL A 521 -7.40 -5.47 11.48
CA VAL A 521 -8.30 -4.35 11.84
C VAL A 521 -9.40 -4.80 12.79
N ARG A 522 -10.03 -5.96 12.55
CA ARG A 522 -10.99 -6.57 13.49
C ARG A 522 -10.36 -6.74 14.86
N ASP A 523 -9.19 -7.39 14.92
CA ASP A 523 -8.55 -7.77 16.17
C ASP A 523 -8.14 -6.53 16.96
N PHE A 524 -7.62 -5.48 16.30
CA PHE A 524 -7.35 -4.19 16.94
C PHE A 524 -8.62 -3.48 17.48
N MET A 525 -9.74 -3.56 16.76
CA MET A 525 -11.00 -2.99 17.24
C MET A 525 -11.58 -3.78 18.44
N ILE A 526 -11.38 -5.10 18.48
CA ILE A 526 -11.70 -5.94 19.65
C ILE A 526 -10.78 -5.61 20.84
N GLU A 527 -9.47 -5.49 20.63
CA GLU A 527 -8.50 -5.05 21.65
C GLU A 527 -8.87 -3.67 22.23
N THR A 528 -9.42 -2.77 21.40
CA THR A 528 -9.88 -1.44 21.81
C THR A 528 -11.29 -1.45 22.44
N GLY A 529 -11.96 -2.60 22.51
CA GLY A 529 -13.17 -2.82 23.30
C GLY A 529 -14.49 -2.86 22.52
N VAL A 530 -14.47 -3.03 21.19
CA VAL A 530 -15.68 -3.42 20.44
C VAL A 530 -15.98 -4.90 20.72
N LYS A 531 -17.26 -5.24 20.89
CA LYS A 531 -17.67 -6.62 21.16
C LYS A 531 -17.45 -7.50 19.91
N ALA A 532 -16.80 -8.66 20.10
CA ALA A 532 -16.31 -9.48 18.98
C ALA A 532 -17.42 -10.11 18.12
N ASP A 533 -18.60 -10.33 18.69
CA ASP A 533 -19.82 -10.77 18.01
C ASP A 533 -20.39 -9.72 17.03
N LEU A 534 -19.98 -8.44 17.17
CA LEU A 534 -20.35 -7.37 16.25
C LEU A 534 -19.39 -7.25 15.04
N LEU A 535 -18.26 -7.97 14.99
CA LEU A 535 -17.24 -7.76 13.95
C LEU A 535 -16.85 -9.05 13.22
N THR A 536 -17.15 -9.11 11.92
CA THR A 536 -16.61 -10.11 10.99
C THR A 536 -15.52 -9.49 10.11
N ALA A 537 -14.67 -10.32 9.48
CA ALA A 537 -13.52 -9.85 8.70
C ALA A 537 -13.31 -10.71 7.45
N ARG A 538 -13.13 -10.09 6.28
CA ARG A 538 -13.00 -10.80 5.01
C ARG A 538 -12.05 -10.11 4.02
N GLY A 539 -11.11 -10.88 3.49
CA GLY A 539 -10.29 -10.51 2.34
C GLY A 539 -10.98 -10.79 1.01
N PHE A 540 -10.81 -9.88 0.05
CA PHE A 540 -11.31 -10.00 -1.33
C PHE A 540 -10.20 -9.93 -2.39
N GLY A 541 -8.95 -9.68 -2.00
CA GLY A 541 -7.85 -9.46 -2.94
C GLY A 541 -8.15 -8.31 -3.91
N GLY A 542 -7.77 -8.49 -5.18
CA GLY A 542 -7.98 -7.49 -6.23
C GLY A 542 -9.40 -7.44 -6.82
N ALA A 543 -10.37 -8.15 -6.22
CA ALA A 543 -11.76 -8.13 -6.68
C ALA A 543 -12.44 -6.78 -6.40
N SER A 544 -13.49 -6.47 -7.16
CA SER A 544 -14.30 -5.24 -7.01
C SER A 544 -13.46 -3.94 -6.86
N PRO A 545 -12.60 -3.61 -7.83
CA PRO A 545 -11.87 -2.34 -7.85
C PRO A 545 -12.84 -1.17 -8.00
N ILE A 546 -12.62 -0.10 -7.24
CA ILE A 546 -13.39 1.16 -7.30
C ILE A 546 -12.75 2.20 -8.22
N ALA A 547 -11.46 2.03 -8.54
CA ALA A 547 -10.70 2.89 -9.43
C ALA A 547 -9.82 2.06 -10.40
N SER A 548 -9.31 2.68 -11.46
CA SER A 548 -8.48 1.97 -12.44
C SER A 548 -7.10 1.63 -11.87
N ASN A 549 -6.73 0.34 -11.86
CA ASN A 549 -5.38 -0.10 -11.47
C ASN A 549 -4.26 0.38 -12.43
N ALA A 550 -4.60 1.12 -13.48
CA ALA A 550 -3.64 1.77 -14.36
C ALA A 550 -2.74 2.78 -13.62
N THR A 551 -3.27 3.54 -12.65
CA THR A 551 -2.52 4.63 -11.97
C THR A 551 -2.17 4.34 -10.53
N ALA A 552 -1.17 5.05 -10.00
CA ALA A 552 -0.78 4.95 -8.60
C ALA A 552 -1.94 5.29 -7.63
N SER A 553 -2.72 6.33 -7.93
CA SER A 553 -3.93 6.69 -7.16
C SER A 553 -5.02 5.62 -7.22
N GLY A 554 -5.29 5.05 -8.39
CA GLY A 554 -6.32 4.04 -8.55
C GLY A 554 -5.95 2.73 -7.86
N ARG A 555 -4.65 2.35 -7.90
CA ARG A 555 -4.12 1.26 -7.07
C ARG A 555 -4.23 1.57 -5.58
N PHE A 556 -3.88 2.79 -5.14
CA PHE A 556 -4.03 3.23 -3.75
C PHE A 556 -5.49 3.16 -3.26
N ALA A 557 -6.45 3.69 -4.02
CA ALA A 557 -7.88 3.62 -3.71
C ALA A 557 -8.44 2.18 -3.73
N ASN A 558 -7.82 1.27 -4.48
CA ASN A 558 -8.17 -0.15 -4.45
C ASN A 558 -7.61 -0.88 -3.22
N ARG A 559 -6.44 -0.49 -2.70
CA ARG A 559 -5.87 -1.00 -1.43
C ARG A 559 -6.56 -0.42 -0.17
N ARG A 560 -7.88 -0.60 -0.09
CA ARG A 560 -8.74 -0.05 0.98
C ARG A 560 -9.16 -1.10 2.02
N ILE A 561 -9.52 -0.62 3.19
CA ILE A 561 -10.50 -1.26 4.07
C ILE A 561 -11.86 -0.63 3.76
N ALA A 562 -12.92 -1.44 3.78
CA ALA A 562 -14.30 -0.97 3.75
C ALA A 562 -15.08 -1.57 4.91
N PHE A 563 -15.95 -0.77 5.51
CA PHE A 563 -16.86 -1.21 6.57
C PHE A 563 -18.25 -1.40 5.97
N VAL A 564 -18.81 -2.60 6.07
CA VAL A 564 -20.14 -2.92 5.54
C VAL A 564 -21.02 -3.38 6.70
N LEU A 565 -22.33 -3.08 6.68
CA LEU A 565 -23.23 -3.66 7.68
C LEU A 565 -23.26 -5.18 7.53
N ALA A 566 -23.01 -5.90 8.63
CA ALA A 566 -23.17 -7.34 8.65
C ALA A 566 -24.65 -7.67 8.40
N GLN A 567 -24.94 -8.54 7.43
CA GLN A 567 -26.29 -9.03 7.22
C GLN A 567 -26.66 -10.01 8.35
N PRO A 568 -27.91 -9.97 8.87
CA PRO A 568 -28.39 -10.99 9.80
C PRO A 568 -28.28 -12.38 9.15
N GLN A 569 -27.79 -13.35 9.93
CA GLN A 569 -27.73 -14.76 9.57
C GLN A 569 -29.09 -15.45 9.79
#